data_AF-A0A3C0T8E3-F1
#
_entry.id   AF-A0A3C0T8E3-F1
#
_cell.length_a   1.000
_cell.length_b   1.000
_cell.length_c   1.000
_cell.angle_alpha   90.00
_cell.angle_beta   90.00
_cell.angle_gamma   90.00
#
_symmetry.space_group_name_H-M   'P 1'
#
loop_
_entity.id
_entity.type
_entity.pdbx_description
1 polymer ?
#
loop_
_entity_poly.entity_id
_entity_poly.type
_entity_poly.pdbx_seq_one_letter_code
_entity_poly.pdbx_strand_id
1 'polypeptide(L)' 'MKHYSRRQFIQASTTAAGGLLLGFHLPVSGKSKPFESWANSGAKLNAWLAKNADETITIRVAKAEMG' A
#
# COMPACT_ATOMS: atom_id res chain seq x y z
N MET A 1 14.14 17.16 33.22
CA MET A 1 13.74 16.86 31.83
C MET A 1 12.72 15.73 31.88
N LYS A 2 11.47 15.96 31.44
CA LYS A 2 10.41 14.94 31.48
C LYS A 2 10.70 13.91 30.38
N HIS A 3 11.11 12.69 30.76
CA HIS A 3 11.29 11.59 29.82
C HIS A 3 9.91 11.12 29.34
N TYR A 4 9.58 11.38 28.08
CA TYR A 4 8.38 10.81 27.47
C TYR A 4 8.61 9.33 27.21
N SER A 5 7.88 8.49 27.95
CA SER A 5 7.82 7.06 27.69
C SER A 5 7.15 6.80 26.35
N ARG A 6 7.65 5.82 25.58
CA ARG A 6 7.01 5.34 24.33
C ARG A 6 5.52 5.10 24.53
N ARG A 7 5.12 4.56 25.68
CA ARG A 7 3.72 4.32 26.03
C ARG A 7 2.88 5.59 26.07
N GLN A 8 3.41 6.68 26.64
CA GLN A 8 2.67 7.95 26.71
C GLN A 8 2.52 8.59 25.33
N PHE A 9 3.53 8.49 24.47
CA PHE A 9 3.44 8.94 23.09
C PHE A 9 2.34 8.19 22.32
N ILE A 10 2.33 6.85 22.41
CA ILE A 10 1.30 6.02 21.75
C ILE A 10 -0.09 6.33 22.29
N GLN A 11 -0.25 6.51 23.60
CA GLN A 11 -1.55 6.88 24.19
C GLN A 11 -2.05 8.24 23.68
N ALA A 12 -1.17 9.23 23.59
CA ALA A 12 -1.52 10.56 23.09
C ALA A 12 -1.91 10.53 21.60
N SER A 13 -1.13 9.84 20.76
CA SER A 13 -1.40 9.74 19.32
C SER A 13 -2.66 8.96 19.01
N THR A 14 -2.93 7.85 19.72
CA THR A 14 -4.13 7.04 19.52
C THR A 14 -5.39 7.78 19.97
N THR A 15 -5.32 8.57 21.03
CA THR A 15 -6.47 9.38 21.48
C THR A 15 -6.79 10.50 20.48
N ALA A 16 -5.77 11.19 19.97
CA ALA A 16 -5.95 12.22 18.95
C ALA A 16 -6.49 11.65 17.63
N ALA A 17 -5.96 10.52 17.16
CA ALA A 17 -6.46 9.84 15.97
C ALA A 17 -7.87 9.29 16.18
N GLY A 18 -8.12 8.60 17.30
CA GLY A 18 -9.42 8.03 17.66
C GLY A 18 -10.53 9.08 17.78
N GLY A 19 -10.23 10.26 18.33
CA GLY A 19 -11.17 11.38 18.38
C GLY A 19 -11.52 11.95 17.00
N LEU A 20 -10.58 11.94 16.06
CA LEU A 20 -10.82 12.34 14.67
C LEU A 20 -11.66 11.31 13.91
N LEU A 21 -11.51 10.02 14.23
CA LEU A 21 -12.30 8.92 13.64
C LEU A 21 -13.77 8.93 14.05
N LEU A 22 -14.14 9.54 15.19
CA LEU A 22 -15.55 9.69 15.58
C LEU A 22 -16.37 10.52 14.57
N GLY A 23 -15.72 11.33 13.74
CA GLY A 23 -16.34 12.07 12.64
C GLY A 23 -16.15 11.45 11.24
N PHE A 24 -15.36 10.39 11.10
CA PHE A 24 -15.05 9.74 9.83
C PHE A 24 -15.23 8.23 9.91
N HIS A 25 -16.21 7.69 9.17
CA HIS A 25 -16.37 6.25 8.98
C HIS A 25 -15.20 5.69 8.15
N LEU A 26 -14.11 5.28 8.80
CA LEU A 26 -13.07 4.51 8.15
C LEU A 26 -13.50 3.04 8.06
N PRO A 27 -13.42 2.38 6.90
CA PRO A 27 -13.65 0.95 6.78
C PRO A 27 -12.45 0.19 7.38
N VAL A 28 -12.40 0.10 8.71
CA VAL A 28 -11.29 -0.56 9.45
C VAL A 28 -11.30 -2.09 9.25
N SER A 29 -12.33 -2.64 8.63
CA SER A 29 -12.52 -4.10 8.47
C SER A 29 -11.95 -4.70 7.18
N GLY A 30 -11.20 -3.93 6.38
CA GLY A 30 -10.44 -4.49 5.27
C GLY A 30 -9.28 -5.32 5.81
N LYS A 31 -9.38 -6.67 5.75
CA LYS A 31 -8.24 -7.54 6.01
C LYS A 31 -7.13 -7.16 5.03
N SER A 32 -6.07 -6.52 5.51
CA SER A 32 -4.86 -6.30 4.71
C SER A 32 -4.35 -7.68 4.32
N LYS A 33 -4.49 -8.04 3.04
CA LYS A 33 -3.88 -9.25 2.51
C LYS A 33 -2.37 -8.97 2.48
N PRO A 34 -1.54 -9.79 3.14
CA PRO A 34 -0.10 -9.70 2.98
C PRO A 34 0.25 -9.74 1.50
N PHE A 35 1.21 -8.92 1.08
CA PHE A 35 1.77 -9.02 -0.27
C PHE A 35 2.41 -10.41 -0.43
N GLU A 36 1.80 -11.27 -1.23
CA GLU A 36 2.42 -12.53 -1.63
C GLU A 36 3.41 -12.22 -2.76
N SER A 37 4.70 -12.30 -2.44
CA SER A 37 5.74 -12.26 -3.46
C SER A 37 5.48 -13.41 -4.44
N TRP A 38 5.29 -13.09 -5.72
CA TRP A 38 5.31 -14.08 -6.79
C TRP A 38 6.59 -14.90 -6.62
N ALA A 39 6.46 -16.22 -6.41
CA ALA A 39 7.62 -17.09 -6.35
C ALA A 39 8.41 -16.87 -7.65
N ASN A 40 9.65 -16.42 -7.51
CA ASN A 40 10.58 -16.20 -8.62
C ASN A 40 10.94 -17.54 -9.26
N SER A 41 9.99 -18.19 -9.92
CA SER A 41 10.23 -19.32 -10.81
C SER A 41 10.78 -18.77 -12.12
N GLY A 42 11.97 -18.15 -12.08
CA GLY A 42 12.79 -17.80 -13.26
C GLY A 42 12.07 -17.12 -14.42
N ALA A 43 10.90 -16.52 -14.21
CA ALA A 43 10.07 -16.02 -15.28
C ALA A 43 10.66 -14.69 -15.72
N LYS A 44 11.24 -14.69 -16.92
CA LYS A 44 11.74 -13.47 -17.56
C LYS A 44 10.56 -12.52 -17.76
N LEU A 45 10.44 -11.52 -16.88
CA LEU A 45 9.46 -10.45 -17.00
C LEU A 45 9.73 -9.66 -18.28
N ASN A 46 8.89 -9.85 -19.30
CA ASN A 46 9.04 -9.19 -20.59
C ASN A 46 8.12 -7.96 -20.74
N ALA A 47 7.03 -7.88 -19.99
CA ALA A 47 6.07 -6.79 -20.06
C ALA A 47 5.39 -6.52 -18.72
N TRP A 48 4.89 -5.29 -18.55
CA TRP A 48 4.05 -4.91 -17.42
C TRP A 48 2.88 -4.02 -17.87
N LEU A 49 1.80 -4.09 -17.08
CA LEU A 49 0.55 -3.38 -17.31
C LEU A 49 0.40 -2.28 -16.26
N ALA A 50 0.00 -1.08 -16.70
CA ALA A 50 -0.41 0.00 -15.82
C ALA A 50 -1.87 0.34 -16.11
N LYS A 51 -2.71 0.36 -15.06
CA LYS A 51 -4.07 0.88 -15.14
C LYS A 51 -4.04 2.38 -14.92
N ASN A 52 -4.57 3.14 -15.87
CA ASN A 52 -4.71 4.58 -15.76
C ASN A 52 -6.06 4.97 -15.14
N ALA A 53 -6.18 6.23 -14.72
CA ALA A 53 -7.38 6.76 -14.10
C ALA A 53 -8.56 6.89 -15.09
N ASP A 54 -8.27 6.97 -16.39
CA ASP A 54 -9.21 7.07 -17.50
C ASP A 54 -9.65 5.69 -18.04
N GLU A 55 -9.48 4.64 -17.24
CA GLU A 55 -9.76 3.23 -17.60
C GLU A 55 -8.91 2.66 -18.74
N THR A 56 -7.93 3.42 -19.25
CA THR A 56 -7.00 2.88 -20.23
C THR A 56 -5.95 1.98 -19.58
N ILE A 57 -5.46 1.01 -20.34
CA ILE A 57 -4.39 0.11 -19.91
C ILE A 57 -3.18 0.40 -20.79
N THR A 58 -2.06 0.77 -20.16
CA THR A 58 -0.78 0.91 -20.85
C THR A 58 0.02 -0.37 -20.72
N ILE A 59 0.40 -0.95 -21.86
CA ILE A 59 1.28 -2.12 -21.94
C ILE A 59 2.69 -1.63 -22.24
N ARG A 60 3.65 -1.94 -21.37
CA ARG A 60 5.06 -1.60 -21.58
C ARG A 60 5.86 -2.88 -21.72
N VAL A 61 6.62 -2.99 -22.80
CA VAL A 61 7.44 -4.17 -23.12
C VAL A 61 8.92 -3.76 -23.03
N ALA A 62 9.72 -4.54 -22.32
CA ALA A 62 11.12 -4.21 -22.05
C ALA A 62 12.04 -4.35 -23.27
N LYS A 63 11.64 -5.16 -24.26
CA LYS A 63 12.42 -5.43 -25.46
C LYS A 63 11.50 -5.43 -26.68
N ALA A 64 11.90 -4.72 -27.73
CA ALA A 64 11.29 -4.86 -29.05
C ALA A 64 11.74 -6.20 -29.66
N GLU A 65 10.80 -7.05 -30.07
CA GLU A 65 11.10 -8.06 -31.07
C GLU A 65 11.37 -7.32 -32.37
N MET A 66 12.63 -7.35 -32.81
CA MET A 66 12.99 -6.92 -34.16
C MET A 66 12.23 -7.87 -35.11
N GLY A 67 11.29 -7.32 -35.88
CA GLY A 67 10.30 -8.04 -36.68
C GLY A 67 10.86 -9.03 -37.69
#